data_AF-A0A0F2NAA2-F1
#
_entry.id   AF-A0A0F2NAA2-F1
#
_cell.length_a   1.000
_cell.length_b   1.000
_cell.length_c   1.000
_cell.angle_alpha   90.00
_cell.angle_beta   90.00
_cell.angle_gamma   90.00
#
_symmetry.space_group_name_H-M   'P 1'
#
loop_
_entity.id
_entity.type
_entity.pdbx_description
1 polymer ?
#
loop_
_entity_poly.entity_id
_entity_poly.type
_entity_poly.pdbx_seq_one_letter_code
_entity_poly.pdbx_strand_id
1 'polypeptide(L)'
;MYIRRTSIKSRKDGSHYYSYRLVESKRTEKGVRQQTLLNLGADFALPREQWSDLTKRIEGILSGQQSLFDVDSDIEQLSQSYASRIIASYQDVESIEDDDFREVDLDSLEMSRPRSVGVEHVTLEALRLLDLDSKFKELGFNGPQTAAAIGTIIGRCCAPGSELATHTWLQER
;
A
#
# COMPACT_ATOMS: atom_id res chain seq x y z
N MET A 1 4.65 8.82 19.51
CA MET A 1 5.64 9.23 18.47
C MET A 1 6.02 10.73 18.60
N TYR A 2 6.99 11.26 17.83
CA TYR A 2 7.30 12.71 17.80
C TYR A 2 7.94 13.19 16.48
N ILE A 3 7.90 14.51 16.21
CA ILE A 3 8.56 15.13 15.05
C ILE A 3 9.93 15.67 15.45
N ARG A 4 10.97 15.25 14.72
CA ARG A 4 12.34 15.74 14.86
C ARG A 4 12.68 16.73 13.75
N ARG A 5 13.08 17.94 14.14
CA ARG A 5 13.67 18.94 13.24
C ARG A 5 15.19 18.79 13.18
N THR A 6 15.76 18.71 11.99
CA THR A 6 17.21 18.68 11.74
C THR A 6 17.61 19.89 10.91
N SER A 7 18.64 20.64 11.32
CA SER A 7 19.23 21.69 10.50
C SER A 7 20.22 21.08 9.50
N ILE A 8 20.08 21.39 8.23
CA ILE A 8 20.95 20.91 7.16
C ILE A 8 21.54 22.11 6.42
N LYS A 9 22.85 22.06 6.18
CA LYS A 9 23.54 23.03 5.35
C LYS A 9 23.51 22.57 3.88
N SER A 10 22.92 23.39 3.01
CA SER A 10 22.86 23.14 1.58
C SER A 10 24.27 23.13 0.99
N ARG A 11 24.58 22.09 0.19
CA ARG A 11 25.86 22.00 -0.53
C ARG A 11 25.93 22.91 -1.75
N LYS A 12 24.78 23.32 -2.30
CA LYS A 12 24.71 24.17 -3.50
C LYS A 12 24.98 25.63 -3.18
N ASP A 13 24.29 26.17 -2.18
CA ASP A 13 24.28 27.62 -1.91
C ASP A 13 24.76 27.98 -0.50
N GLY A 14 25.12 26.99 0.32
CA GLY A 14 25.55 27.20 1.71
C GLY A 14 24.43 27.64 2.68
N SER A 15 23.21 27.81 2.19
CA SER A 15 22.02 28.17 2.97
C SER A 15 21.62 27.05 3.94
N HIS A 16 21.03 27.44 5.07
CA HIS A 16 20.52 26.48 6.05
C HIS A 16 19.04 26.23 5.80
N TYR A 17 18.64 24.97 5.73
CA TYR A 17 17.24 24.57 5.68
C TYR A 17 16.94 23.55 6.78
N TYR A 18 15.69 23.47 7.18
CA TYR A 18 15.24 22.45 8.12
C TYR A 18 14.64 21.27 7.38
N SER A 19 14.91 20.06 7.88
CA SER A 19 14.25 18.84 7.45
C SER A 19 13.58 18.18 8.64
N TYR A 20 12.38 17.67 8.41
CA TYR A 20 11.51 17.10 9.44
C TYR A 20 11.35 15.60 9.24
N ARG A 21 11.35 14.87 10.35
CA ARG A 21 11.18 13.40 10.39
C ARG A 21 10.21 13.02 11.49
N LEU A 22 9.32 12.08 11.20
CA LEU A 22 8.49 11.42 12.19
C LEU A 22 9.29 10.25 12.79
N VAL A 23 9.42 10.25 14.11
CA VAL A 23 10.27 9.32 14.86
C VAL A 23 9.45 8.63 15.95
N GLU A 24 9.68 7.33 16.09
CA GLU A 24 9.20 6.50 17.19
C GLU A 24 10.35 6.18 18.16
N SER A 25 10.05 6.18 19.45
CA SER A 25 10.97 5.73 20.50
C SER A 25 10.47 4.39 21.03
N LYS A 26 11.19 3.30 20.73
CA LYS A 26 10.83 1.94 21.15
C LYS A 26 11.80 1.45 22.22
N ARG A 27 11.28 0.89 23.31
CA ARG A 27 12.12 0.25 24.33
C ARG A 27 12.50 -1.14 23.86
N THR A 28 13.79 -1.42 23.86
CA THR A 28 14.39 -2.72 23.52
C THR A 28 15.11 -3.27 24.76
N GLU A 29 15.52 -4.53 24.71
CA GLU A 29 16.32 -5.15 25.78
C GLU A 29 17.58 -4.35 26.13
N LYS A 30 18.17 -3.66 25.15
CA LYS A 30 19.38 -2.84 25.29
C LYS A 30 19.11 -1.37 25.65
N GLY A 31 17.86 -0.99 25.88
CA GLY A 31 17.44 0.37 26.20
C GLY A 31 16.52 1.01 25.15
N VAL A 32 16.32 2.32 25.24
CA VAL A 32 15.42 3.07 24.34
C VAL A 32 16.13 3.33 23.01
N ARG A 33 15.55 2.86 21.91
CA ARG A 33 16.02 3.10 20.54
C ARG A 33 15.05 4.00 19.80
N GLN A 34 15.60 4.94 19.03
CA GLN A 34 14.81 5.82 18.16
C GLN A 34 14.82 5.30 16.73
N GLN A 35 13.65 5.15 16.12
CA GLN A 35 13.45 4.70 14.75
C GLN A 35 12.74 5.81 13.95
N THR A 36 13.25 6.12 12.75
CA THR A 36 12.54 7.04 11.84
C THR A 36 11.46 6.25 11.13
N LEU A 37 10.21 6.66 11.27
CA LEU A 37 9.06 6.05 10.58
C LEU A 37 8.84 6.68 9.20
N LEU A 38 8.96 8.01 9.11
CA LEU A 38 8.69 8.73 7.87
C LEU A 38 9.57 9.98 7.75
N ASN A 39 10.09 10.23 6.55
CA ASN A 39 10.71 11.49 6.20
C ASN A 39 9.62 12.47 5.72
N LEU A 40 9.42 13.56 6.46
CA LEU A 40 8.42 14.59 6.15
C LEU A 40 8.96 15.64 5.16
N GLY A 41 10.29 15.76 5.05
CA GLY A 41 10.94 16.65 4.09
C GLY A 41 11.17 18.06 4.64
N ALA A 42 11.56 18.99 3.76
CA ALA A 42 11.80 20.39 4.13
C ALA A 42 10.51 21.24 4.06
N ASP A 43 9.57 20.85 3.20
CA ASP A 43 8.31 21.56 2.94
C ASP A 43 7.23 21.29 3.98
N PHE A 44 7.56 20.61 5.08
CA PHE A 44 6.63 20.37 6.18
C PHE A 44 6.35 21.70 6.90
N ALA A 45 5.11 22.17 6.76
CA ALA A 45 4.71 23.54 7.13
C ALA A 45 3.82 23.64 8.38
N LEU A 46 3.53 22.54 9.07
CA LEU A 46 2.64 22.57 10.24
C LEU A 46 3.31 23.30 11.43
N PRO A 47 2.59 24.24 12.10
CA PRO A 47 3.09 24.91 13.31
C PRO A 47 3.53 23.94 14.40
N ARG A 48 4.55 24.32 15.18
CA ARG A 48 5.17 23.44 16.17
C ARG A 48 4.22 23.02 17.28
N GLU A 49 3.27 23.90 17.59
CA GLU A 49 2.24 23.73 18.61
C GLU A 49 1.33 22.53 18.26
N GLN A 50 1.08 22.33 16.97
CA GLN A 50 0.20 21.28 16.45
C GLN A 50 0.92 19.94 16.20
N TRP A 51 2.25 19.88 16.37
CA TRP A 51 3.00 18.64 16.12
C TRP A 51 2.57 17.51 17.04
N SER A 52 2.25 17.82 18.30
CA SER A 52 1.79 16.79 19.23
C SER A 52 0.47 16.20 18.78
N ASP A 53 -0.47 17.03 18.33
CA ASP A 53 -1.80 16.60 17.91
C ASP A 53 -1.73 15.77 16.64
N LEU A 54 -0.91 16.18 15.66
CA LEU A 54 -0.61 15.38 14.47
C LEU A 54 -0.02 14.01 14.84
N THR A 55 0.99 13.97 15.72
CA THR A 55 1.62 12.69 16.09
C THR A 55 0.67 11.75 16.84
N LYS A 56 -0.16 12.30 17.75
CA LYS A 56 -1.18 11.52 18.47
C LYS A 56 -2.23 10.99 17.51
N ARG A 57 -2.65 11.80 16.54
CA ARG A 57 -3.67 11.37 15.57
C ARG A 57 -3.13 10.26 14.67
N ILE A 58 -1.89 10.38 14.17
CA ILE A 58 -1.23 9.30 13.40
C ILE A 58 -1.14 8.02 14.24
N GLU A 59 -0.72 8.13 15.51
CA GLU A 59 -0.62 6.98 16.42
C GLU A 59 -1.98 6.31 16.63
N GLY A 60 -3.05 7.10 16.78
CA GLY A 60 -4.42 6.60 16.84
C GLY A 60 -4.86 5.87 15.57
N ILE A 61 -4.53 6.39 14.38
CA ILE A 61 -4.83 5.69 13.11
C ILE A 61 -4.07 4.35 13.04
N LEU A 62 -2.78 4.34 13.38
CA LEU A 62 -1.96 3.14 13.35
C LEU A 62 -2.39 2.08 14.38
N SER A 63 -3.04 2.48 15.47
CA SER A 63 -3.59 1.57 16.48
C SER A 63 -5.05 1.19 16.25
N GLY A 64 -5.70 1.71 15.20
CA GLY A 64 -7.14 1.54 14.97
C GLY A 64 -8.03 2.30 15.96
N GLN A 65 -7.47 3.24 16.71
CA GLN A 65 -8.22 4.08 17.65
C GLN A 65 -8.93 5.22 16.92
N GLN A 66 -10.27 5.21 16.99
CA GLN A 66 -11.10 6.31 16.50
C GLN A 66 -11.01 7.52 17.42
N SER A 67 -11.12 8.72 16.83
CA SER A 67 -11.19 9.96 17.61
C SER A 67 -12.57 10.09 18.24
N LEU A 68 -12.61 10.40 19.55
CA LEU A 68 -13.86 10.72 20.25
C LEU A 68 -14.34 12.16 19.99
N PHE A 69 -13.45 13.03 19.53
CA PHE A 69 -13.71 14.45 19.29
C PHE A 69 -13.35 14.82 17.86
N ASP A 70 -13.94 15.92 17.39
CA ASP A 70 -13.58 16.48 16.08
C ASP A 70 -12.09 16.89 16.07
N VAL A 71 -11.41 16.44 15.01
CA VAL A 71 -10.02 16.79 14.74
C VAL A 71 -10.02 17.88 13.68
N ASP A 72 -9.11 18.84 13.82
CA ASP A 72 -8.85 19.84 12.78
C ASP A 72 -8.62 19.17 11.41
N SER A 73 -9.27 19.68 10.37
CA SER A 73 -9.29 19.05 9.05
C SER A 73 -7.90 18.89 8.44
N ASP A 74 -7.00 19.86 8.66
CA ASP A 74 -5.66 19.84 8.11
C ASP A 74 -4.82 18.77 8.83
N ILE A 75 -5.00 18.65 10.15
CA ILE A 75 -4.37 17.60 10.96
C ILE A 75 -4.89 16.23 10.54
N GLU A 76 -6.19 16.07 10.36
CA GLU A 76 -6.81 14.81 9.92
C GLU A 76 -6.25 14.39 8.56
N GLN A 77 -6.28 15.28 7.57
CA GLN A 77 -5.80 14.97 6.22
C GLN A 77 -4.30 14.59 6.21
N LEU A 78 -3.45 15.32 6.94
CA LEU A 78 -2.03 15.01 7.06
C LEU A 78 -1.81 13.67 7.78
N SER A 79 -2.56 13.41 8.86
CA SER A 79 -2.44 12.19 9.64
C SER A 79 -2.79 10.94 8.82
N GLN A 80 -3.90 10.99 8.06
CA GLN A 80 -4.32 9.91 7.16
C GLN A 80 -3.30 9.65 6.05
N SER A 81 -2.77 10.72 5.45
CA SER A 81 -1.75 10.63 4.41
C SER A 81 -0.45 10.00 4.94
N TYR A 82 0.02 10.43 6.10
CA TYR A 82 1.24 9.90 6.72
C TYR A 82 1.06 8.47 7.24
N ALA A 83 -0.07 8.15 7.88
CA ALA A 83 -0.39 6.80 8.32
C ALA A 83 -0.43 5.83 7.12
N SER A 84 -1.09 6.21 6.03
CA SER A 84 -1.13 5.41 4.79
C SER A 84 0.25 5.11 4.22
N ARG A 85 1.17 6.08 4.26
CA ARG A 85 2.55 5.89 3.80
C ARG A 85 3.35 4.96 4.72
N ILE A 86 3.12 5.03 6.03
CA ILE A 86 3.76 4.14 7.00
C ILE A 86 3.25 2.71 6.80
N ILE A 87 1.94 2.51 6.69
CA ILE A 87 1.32 1.19 6.43
C ILE A 87 1.87 0.58 5.14
N ALA A 88 1.92 1.35 4.05
CA ALA A 88 2.48 0.88 2.78
C ALA A 88 3.96 0.45 2.90
N SER A 89 4.77 1.14 3.70
CA SER A 89 6.19 0.78 3.89
C SER A 89 6.40 -0.55 4.62
N TYR A 90 5.39 -1.06 5.33
CA TYR A 90 5.46 -2.40 5.93
C TYR A 90 5.17 -3.51 4.91
N GLN A 91 4.46 -3.24 3.82
CA GLN A 91 4.14 -4.24 2.79
C GLN A 91 5.35 -4.62 1.92
N ASP A 92 6.34 -3.73 1.82
CA ASP A 92 7.56 -3.94 1.02
C ASP A 92 8.62 -4.78 1.74
N VAL A 93 8.39 -5.17 3.00
CA VAL A 93 9.30 -6.04 3.74
C VAL A 93 9.00 -7.48 3.33
N GLU A 94 9.86 -8.07 2.48
CA GLU A 94 9.77 -9.48 2.08
C GLU A 94 9.51 -10.37 3.32
N SER A 95 8.44 -11.16 3.24
CA SER A 95 8.07 -12.15 4.25
C SER A 95 9.18 -13.18 4.35
N ILE A 96 10.05 -13.03 5.35
CA ILE A 96 10.94 -14.10 5.79
C ILE A 96 10.04 -15.22 6.27
N GLU A 97 10.15 -16.38 5.61
CA GLU A 97 9.38 -17.60 5.82
C GLU A 97 9.31 -18.01 7.30
N ASP A 98 8.17 -17.75 7.93
CA ASP A 98 7.57 -18.55 8.99
C ASP A 98 6.10 -18.10 9.05
N ASP A 99 5.16 -19.02 8.80
CA ASP A 99 3.74 -18.68 8.76
C ASP A 99 3.20 -18.38 10.18
N ASP A 100 3.32 -17.12 10.65
CA ASP A 100 2.72 -16.64 11.91
C ASP A 100 1.23 -16.33 11.70
N PHE A 101 0.41 -17.38 11.62
CA PHE A 101 -1.05 -17.24 11.56
C PHE A 101 -1.62 -16.70 12.88
N ARG A 102 -2.45 -15.66 12.78
CA ARG A 102 -3.19 -15.05 13.89
C ARG A 102 -4.69 -15.08 13.61
N GLU A 103 -5.48 -15.39 14.64
CA GLU A 103 -6.94 -15.25 14.55
C GLU A 103 -7.30 -13.76 14.58
N VAL A 104 -8.04 -13.32 13.58
CA VAL A 104 -8.51 -11.93 13.43
C VAL A 104 -10.01 -11.93 13.18
N ASP A 105 -10.70 -10.94 13.76
CA ASP A 105 -12.10 -10.69 13.46
C ASP A 105 -12.21 -10.00 12.09
N LEU A 106 -12.81 -10.68 11.12
CA LEU A 106 -12.94 -10.15 9.75
C LEU A 106 -13.83 -8.92 9.67
N ASP A 107 -14.81 -8.78 10.58
CA ASP A 107 -15.72 -7.63 10.62
C ASP A 107 -15.02 -6.37 11.18
N SER A 108 -13.86 -6.56 11.82
CA SER A 108 -13.04 -5.47 12.37
C SER A 108 -11.98 -4.92 11.38
N LEU A 109 -11.84 -5.51 10.19
CA LEU A 109 -10.79 -5.16 9.26
C LEU A 109 -11.08 -3.84 8.53
N GLU A 110 -10.20 -2.86 8.72
CA GLU A 110 -10.18 -1.64 7.91
C GLU A 110 -9.16 -1.75 6.76
N MET A 111 -9.62 -1.55 5.53
CA MET A 111 -8.78 -1.70 4.33
C MET A 111 -8.22 -0.36 3.87
N SER A 112 -6.90 -0.19 3.93
CA SER A 112 -6.21 0.96 3.32
C SER A 112 -5.78 0.65 1.88
N ARG A 113 -6.32 1.37 0.89
CA ARG A 113 -6.05 1.18 -0.55
C ARG A 113 -6.21 -0.29 -0.99
N PRO A 114 -7.41 -0.89 -0.82
CA PRO A 114 -7.63 -2.26 -1.25
C PRO A 114 -7.33 -2.38 -2.75
N ARG A 115 -6.54 -3.40 -3.12
CA ARG A 115 -6.46 -3.83 -4.51
C ARG A 115 -7.65 -4.74 -4.77
N SER A 116 -8.53 -4.34 -5.67
CA SER A 116 -9.60 -5.21 -6.12
C SER A 116 -9.00 -6.31 -7.00
N VAL A 117 -9.26 -7.55 -6.63
CA VAL A 117 -8.98 -8.71 -7.50
C VAL A 117 -10.26 -9.00 -8.27
N GLY A 118 -10.23 -8.76 -9.59
CA GLY A 118 -11.34 -9.04 -10.48
C GLY A 118 -11.52 -10.54 -10.75
N VAL A 119 -12.69 -10.92 -11.27
CA VAL A 119 -12.98 -12.30 -11.69
C VAL A 119 -12.00 -12.76 -12.78
N GLU A 120 -11.47 -11.80 -13.55
CA GLU A 120 -10.44 -11.99 -14.57
C GLU A 120 -9.15 -12.54 -13.97
N HIS A 121 -8.72 -11.98 -12.83
CA HIS A 121 -7.51 -12.43 -12.14
C HIS A 121 -7.69 -13.82 -11.55
N VAL A 122 -8.84 -14.09 -10.92
CA VAL A 122 -9.18 -15.42 -10.40
C VAL A 122 -9.16 -16.46 -11.52
N THR A 123 -9.72 -16.13 -12.68
CA THR A 123 -9.75 -17.02 -13.85
C THR A 123 -8.36 -17.25 -14.43
N LEU A 124 -7.53 -16.20 -14.49
CA LEU A 124 -6.14 -16.32 -14.95
C LEU A 124 -5.31 -17.22 -14.01
N GLU A 125 -5.45 -17.06 -12.70
CA GLU A 125 -4.75 -17.90 -11.72
C GLU A 125 -5.23 -19.36 -11.76
N ALA A 126 -6.54 -19.59 -11.96
CA ALA A 126 -7.05 -20.94 -12.19
C ALA A 126 -6.45 -21.57 -13.47
N LEU A 127 -6.29 -20.80 -14.54
CA LEU A 127 -5.67 -21.26 -15.79
C LEU A 127 -4.19 -21.62 -15.59
N ARG A 128 -3.45 -20.81 -14.83
CA ARG A 128 -2.05 -21.06 -14.45
C ARG A 128 -1.90 -22.28 -13.56
N LEU A 129 -2.82 -22.48 -12.61
CA LEU A 129 -2.85 -23.68 -11.76
C LEU A 129 -3.02 -24.96 -12.59
N LEU A 130 -3.75 -24.88 -13.70
CA LEU A 130 -3.94 -25.99 -14.66
C LEU A 130 -2.80 -26.10 -15.70
N ASP A 131 -1.82 -25.20 -15.62
CA ASP A 131 -0.66 -25.08 -16.50
C ASP A 131 -1.03 -24.97 -17.98
N LEU A 132 -2.16 -24.32 -18.27
CA LEU A 132 -2.72 -24.28 -19.62
C LEU A 132 -1.91 -23.36 -20.55
N ASP A 133 -1.29 -22.31 -20.01
CA ASP A 133 -0.42 -21.42 -20.77
C ASP A 133 0.87 -22.12 -21.24
N SER A 134 1.43 -23.01 -20.42
CA SER A 134 2.53 -23.89 -20.83
C SER A 134 2.07 -24.89 -21.89
N LYS A 135 0.90 -25.52 -21.71
CA LYS A 135 0.33 -26.46 -22.70
C LYS A 135 0.08 -25.80 -24.06
N PHE A 136 -0.39 -24.56 -24.11
CA PHE A 136 -0.55 -23.86 -25.39
C PHE A 136 0.79 -23.70 -26.11
N LYS A 137 1.87 -23.38 -25.39
CA LYS A 137 3.22 -23.29 -25.98
C LYS A 137 3.71 -24.66 -26.48
N GLU A 138 3.47 -25.73 -25.72
CA GLU A 138 3.79 -27.10 -26.15
C GLU A 138 3.04 -27.51 -27.42
N LEU A 139 1.80 -27.04 -27.58
CA LEU A 139 1.00 -27.21 -28.79
C LEU A 139 1.42 -26.32 -29.96
N GLY A 140 2.48 -25.51 -29.80
CA GLY A 140 3.05 -24.68 -30.85
C GLY A 140 2.45 -23.28 -30.96
N PHE A 141 1.67 -22.82 -29.97
CA PHE A 141 1.16 -21.46 -29.96
C PHE A 141 2.29 -20.46 -29.71
N ASN A 142 2.31 -19.38 -30.48
CA ASN A 142 3.18 -18.23 -30.22
C ASN A 142 2.55 -17.28 -29.17
N GLY A 143 3.34 -16.33 -28.65
CA GLY A 143 2.88 -15.40 -27.61
C GLY A 143 1.53 -14.72 -27.90
N PRO A 144 1.34 -14.09 -29.09
CA PRO A 144 0.05 -13.52 -29.47
C PRO A 144 -1.11 -14.53 -29.50
N GLN A 145 -0.89 -15.75 -30.00
CA GLN A 145 -1.92 -16.79 -30.04
C GLN A 145 -2.27 -17.29 -28.63
N THR A 146 -1.27 -17.49 -27.77
CA THR A 146 -1.49 -17.86 -26.36
C THR A 146 -2.29 -16.78 -25.64
N ALA A 147 -1.93 -15.50 -25.83
CA ALA A 147 -2.65 -14.39 -25.24
C ALA A 147 -4.12 -14.32 -25.72
N ALA A 148 -4.37 -14.53 -27.02
CA ALA A 148 -5.72 -14.57 -27.58
C ALA A 148 -6.54 -15.74 -27.03
N ALA A 149 -5.95 -16.94 -26.92
CA ALA A 149 -6.61 -18.12 -26.35
C ALA A 149 -6.99 -17.90 -24.88
N ILE A 150 -6.04 -17.41 -24.07
CA ILE A 150 -6.27 -17.07 -22.66
C ILE A 150 -7.35 -15.98 -22.54
N GLY A 151 -7.25 -14.91 -23.31
CA GLY A 151 -8.23 -13.82 -23.30
C GLY A 151 -9.64 -14.29 -23.64
N THR A 152 -9.78 -15.18 -24.62
CA THR A 152 -11.08 -15.76 -25.00
C THR A 152 -11.66 -16.64 -23.89
N ILE A 153 -10.83 -17.45 -23.24
CA ILE A 153 -11.26 -18.28 -22.09
C ILE A 153 -11.72 -17.39 -20.93
N ILE A 154 -10.91 -16.40 -20.55
CA ILE A 154 -11.22 -15.47 -19.47
C ILE A 154 -12.50 -14.70 -19.78
N GLY A 155 -12.63 -14.16 -21.00
CA GLY A 155 -13.83 -13.42 -21.40
C GLY A 155 -15.10 -14.27 -21.35
N ARG A 156 -15.03 -15.54 -21.78
CA ARG A 156 -16.17 -16.48 -21.66
C ARG A 156 -16.52 -16.83 -20.22
N CYS A 157 -15.53 -16.88 -19.32
CA CYS A 157 -15.77 -17.11 -17.90
C CYS A 157 -16.34 -15.88 -17.18
N CYS A 158 -15.85 -14.68 -17.50
CA CYS A 158 -16.20 -13.45 -16.78
C CYS A 158 -17.44 -12.74 -17.35
N ALA A 159 -17.64 -12.80 -18.67
CA ALA A 159 -18.70 -12.11 -19.40
C ALA A 159 -19.16 -12.94 -20.61
N PRO A 160 -19.90 -14.05 -20.39
CA PRO A 160 -20.28 -14.96 -21.46
C PRO A 160 -21.10 -14.26 -22.55
N GLY A 161 -20.66 -14.40 -23.80
CA GLY A 161 -21.26 -13.74 -24.96
C GLY A 161 -20.80 -14.34 -26.28
N SER A 162 -21.12 -13.64 -27.38
CA SER A 162 -20.59 -13.99 -28.71
C SER A 162 -19.09 -13.68 -28.79
N GLU A 163 -18.39 -14.26 -29.77
CA GLU A 163 -16.96 -13.93 -30.00
C GLU A 163 -16.75 -12.43 -30.24
N LEU A 164 -17.69 -11.79 -30.94
CA LEU A 164 -17.68 -10.35 -31.12
C LEU A 164 -17.81 -9.60 -29.78
N ALA A 165 -18.71 -10.04 -28.90
CA ALA A 165 -18.88 -9.44 -27.57
C ALA A 165 -17.64 -9.64 -26.70
N THR A 166 -17.01 -10.83 -26.72
CA THR A 166 -15.76 -11.11 -26.03
C THR A 166 -14.62 -10.21 -26.53
N HIS A 167 -14.52 -10.03 -27.85
CA HIS A 167 -13.54 -9.14 -28.45
C HIS A 167 -13.72 -7.69 -28.01
N THR A 168 -14.96 -7.17 -28.04
CA THR A 168 -15.29 -5.83 -27.54
C THR A 168 -14.95 -5.70 -26.05
N TRP A 169 -15.32 -6.70 -25.24
CA TRP A 169 -15.05 -6.72 -23.80
C TRP A 169 -13.54 -6.64 -23.49
N LEU A 170 -12.69 -7.35 -24.23
CA LEU A 170 -11.23 -7.30 -24.07
C LEU A 170 -10.59 -5.95 -24.46
N GLN A 171 -11.28 -5.12 -25.22
CA GLN A 171 -10.76 -3.81 -25.68
C GLN A 171 -11.23 -2.64 -24.80
N GLU A 172 -12.40 -2.77 -24.18
CA GLU A 172 -13.11 -1.65 -23.53
C GLU A 172 -13.09 -1.72 -21.99
N ARG A 173 -12.62 -2.82 -21.40
CA ARG A 173 -12.51 -3.03 -19.94
C ARG A 173 -11.08 -3.34 -19.53
#